data_AF-A0ABD5H3C0-F1
#
_entry.id   AF-A0ABD5H3C0-F1
#
_cell.length_a   1.000
_cell.length_b   1.000
_cell.length_c   1.000
_cell.angle_alpha   90.00
_cell.angle_beta   90.00
_cell.angle_gamma   90.00
#
_symmetry.space_group_name_H-M   'P 1'
#
loop_
_entity.id
_entity.type
_entity.pdbx_description
1 polymer ?
#
loop_
_entity_poly.entity_id
_entity_poly.type
_entity_poly.pdbx_seq_one_letter_code
_entity_poly.pdbx_strand_id
1 'polypeptide(L)'
;METYKFFMFDPDNGFETYKTAEEAKSAAEEAIDYYRGDAGDGWPDEVNQVCWGEIKQETQQTDLRPRNEEDKSCCDMICDYQLTDI
;
A
#
# COMPACT_ATOMS: atom_id res chain seq x y z
N MET A 1 -14.87 9.54 -6.28
CA MET A 1 -13.84 9.14 -5.30
C MET A 1 -12.56 8.98 -6.10
N GLU A 2 -11.44 9.53 -5.64
CA GLU A 2 -10.17 9.38 -6.34
C GLU A 2 -9.60 8.00 -6.00
N THR A 3 -9.53 7.11 -6.99
CA THR A 3 -8.99 5.76 -6.80
C THR A 3 -7.47 5.82 -6.94
N TYR A 4 -6.75 5.44 -5.89
CA TYR A 4 -5.30 5.31 -5.93
C TYR A 4 -4.94 3.93 -6.46
N LYS A 5 -4.55 3.84 -7.73
CA LYS A 5 -4.32 2.57 -8.44
C LYS A 5 -2.88 2.12 -8.47
N PHE A 6 -1.96 2.98 -8.03
CA PHE A 6 -0.53 2.72 -8.09
C PHE A 6 0.06 2.80 -6.70
N PHE A 7 1.18 2.13 -6.49
CA PHE A 7 1.92 2.20 -5.24
C PHE A 7 3.41 2.37 -5.50
N MET A 8 4.09 2.93 -4.51
CA MET A 8 5.53 2.86 -4.35
C MET A 8 5.81 2.24 -2.98
N PHE A 9 6.84 1.41 -2.91
CA PHE A 9 7.36 0.88 -1.67
C PHE A 9 8.85 1.19 -1.56
N ASP A 10 9.26 1.73 -0.43
CA ASP A 10 10.65 1.79 0.00
C ASP A 10 10.76 1.43 1.50
N PRO A 11 11.93 0.96 1.98
CA PRO A 11 12.10 0.56 3.38
C PRO A 11 11.95 1.68 4.42
N ASP A 12 12.15 2.96 4.06
CA ASP A 12 12.12 4.09 4.97
C ASP A 12 10.71 4.67 5.15
N ASN A 13 9.92 4.75 4.08
CA ASN A 13 8.55 5.29 4.10
C ASN A 13 7.45 4.22 4.06
N GLY A 14 7.78 2.99 3.65
CA GLY A 14 6.83 1.89 3.55
C GLY A 14 5.98 1.94 2.29
N PHE A 15 4.70 1.54 2.40
CA PHE A 15 3.78 1.45 1.26
C PHE A 15 2.97 2.74 1.10
N GLU A 16 3.21 3.45 0.00
CA GLU A 16 2.47 4.67 -0.37
C GLU A 16 1.69 4.47 -1.66
N THR A 17 0.53 5.12 -1.78
CA THR A 17 -0.36 4.98 -2.94
C THR A 17 -0.50 6.27 -3.73
N TYR A 18 -0.56 6.15 -5.06
CA TYR A 18 -0.63 7.27 -6.00
C TYR A 18 -1.78 7.08 -7.00
N LYS A 19 -2.23 8.19 -7.60
CA LYS A 19 -3.35 8.18 -8.57
C LYS A 19 -2.88 7.73 -9.94
N THR A 20 -1.64 8.06 -10.30
CA THR A 20 -1.06 7.79 -11.61
C THR A 20 0.21 6.96 -11.52
N ALA A 21 0.51 6.22 -12.59
CA ALA A 21 1.76 5.49 -12.74
C ALA A 21 2.98 6.43 -12.69
N GLU A 22 2.83 7.62 -13.26
CA GLU A 22 3.90 8.63 -13.32
C GLU A 22 4.28 9.12 -11.92
N GLU A 23 3.30 9.40 -11.06
CA GLU A 23 3.55 9.79 -9.67
C GLU A 23 4.25 8.68 -8.88
N ALA A 24 3.77 7.43 -8.96
CA ALA A 24 4.40 6.31 -8.26
C ALA A 24 5.82 6.03 -8.74
N LYS A 25 6.06 6.12 -10.06
CA LYS A 25 7.39 5.98 -10.65
C LYS A 25 8.32 7.12 -10.24
N SER A 26 7.83 8.35 -10.24
CA SER A 26 8.60 9.53 -9.80
C SER A 26 9.02 9.37 -8.34
N ALA A 27 8.09 8.96 -7.47
CA ALA A 27 8.40 8.71 -6.06
C ALA A 27 9.46 7.62 -5.87
N ALA A 28 9.40 6.54 -6.66
CA ALA A 28 10.41 5.48 -6.60
C ALA A 28 11.79 5.98 -7.08
N GLU A 29 11.83 6.81 -8.13
CA GLU A 29 13.07 7.43 -8.60
C GLU A 29 13.65 8.39 -7.56
N GLU A 30 12.81 9.19 -6.89
CA GLU A 30 13.21 10.07 -5.79
C GLU A 30 13.78 9.30 -4.60
N ALA A 31 13.19 8.17 -4.23
CA ALA A 31 13.71 7.29 -3.18
C ALA A 31 15.09 6.71 -3.56
N ILE A 32 15.25 6.25 -4.81
CA ILE A 32 16.56 5.77 -5.30
C ILE A 32 17.60 6.90 -5.32
N ASP A 33 17.19 8.12 -5.69
CA ASP A 33 18.06 9.29 -5.69
C ASP A 33 18.52 9.68 -4.29
N TYR A 34 17.65 9.52 -3.28
CA TYR A 34 18.01 9.65 -1.87
C TYR A 34 19.09 8.64 -1.46
N TYR A 35 18.89 7.35 -1.72
CA TYR A 35 19.91 6.31 -1.45
C TYR A 35 21.21 6.55 -2.21
N ARG A 36 21.15 7.16 -3.41
CA ARG A 36 22.36 7.50 -4.18
C ARG A 36 23.21 8.57 -3.48
N GLY A 37 22.59 9.46 -2.71
CA GLY A 37 23.29 10.46 -1.89
C GLY A 37 24.19 9.82 -0.82
N ASP A 38 23.76 8.68 -0.29
CA ASP A 38 24.44 7.94 0.78
C ASP A 38 25.37 6.82 0.25
N ALA A 39 25.44 6.64 -1.07
CA ALA A 39 26.16 5.52 -1.70
C ALA A 39 27.70 5.63 -1.67
N GLY A 40 28.28 6.48 -0.81
CA GLY A 40 29.70 6.85 -0.82
C GLY A 40 30.68 5.68 -0.82
N ASP A 41 30.44 4.67 0.02
CA ASP A 41 31.25 3.43 0.10
C ASP A 41 30.55 2.21 -0.54
N GLY A 42 29.42 2.44 -1.22
CA GLY A 42 28.54 1.40 -1.75
C GLY A 42 27.07 1.74 -1.52
N TRP A 43 26.18 1.12 -2.29
CA TRP A 43 24.74 1.31 -2.11
C TRP A 43 24.25 0.58 -0.85
N PRO A 44 23.32 1.19 -0.09
CA PRO A 44 22.58 0.48 0.94
C PRO A 44 21.84 -0.72 0.32
N ASP A 45 21.86 -1.88 0.97
CA ASP A 45 21.19 -3.09 0.47
C ASP A 45 19.67 -2.88 0.35
N GLU A 46 19.14 -1.97 1.17
CA GLU A 46 17.74 -1.53 1.24
C GLU A 46 17.22 -1.02 -0.10
N VAL A 47 18.07 -0.39 -0.93
CA VAL A 47 17.65 0.17 -2.23
C VAL A 47 17.06 -0.90 -3.16
N ASN A 48 17.48 -2.16 -3.02
CA ASN A 48 16.99 -3.27 -3.85
C ASN A 48 15.51 -3.59 -3.61
N GLN A 49 14.94 -3.10 -2.51
CA GLN A 49 13.52 -3.30 -2.18
C GLN A 49 12.64 -2.21 -2.76
N VAL A 50 13.23 -1.09 -3.23
CA VAL A 50 12.46 0.00 -3.82
C VAL A 50 11.74 -0.49 -5.08
N CYS A 51 10.41 -0.39 -5.08
CA CYS A 51 9.60 -0.76 -6.24
C CYS A 51 8.37 0.11 -6.34
N TRP A 52 7.79 0.15 -7.54
CA TRP A 52 6.47 0.72 -7.75
C TRP A 52 5.65 -0.22 -8.62
N GLY A 53 4.33 -0.12 -8.55
CA GLY A 53 3.46 -0.99 -9.33
C GLY A 53 2.00 -0.58 -9.30
N GLU A 54 1.18 -1.43 -9.90
CA GLU A 54 -0.28 -1.29 -9.93
C GLU A 54 -0.93 -2.17 -8.86
N ILE A 55 -1.85 -1.57 -8.11
CA ILE A 55 -2.77 -2.29 -7.24
C ILE A 55 -3.84 -2.90 -8.14
N LYS A 56 -4.11 -4.20 -7.96
CA LYS A 56 -5.16 -4.89 -8.73
C LYS A 56 -6.46 -5.00 -7.96
N GLN A 57 -6.36 -5.15 -6.64
CA GLN A 57 -7.50 -5.28 -5.75
C GLN A 57 -7.21 -4.57 -4.43
N GLU A 58 -8.25 -4.04 -3.81
CA GLU A 58 -8.20 -3.49 -2.45
C GLU A 58 -9.22 -4.19 -1.56
N THR A 59 -8.96 -4.19 -0.26
CA THR A 59 -9.93 -4.71 0.70
C THR A 59 -11.12 -3.77 0.81
N GLN A 60 -12.32 -4.27 0.56
CA GLN A 60 -13.56 -3.55 0.84
C GLN A 60 -14.33 -4.25 1.95
N GLN A 61 -14.95 -3.43 2.79
CA GLN A 61 -15.81 -3.92 3.86
C GLN A 61 -17.10 -4.50 3.25
N THR A 62 -17.42 -5.74 3.59
CA THR A 62 -18.62 -6.44 3.16
C THR A 62 -19.46 -6.89 4.34
N ASP A 63 -20.70 -7.29 4.05
CA ASP A 63 -21.58 -7.99 5.00
C ASP A 63 -21.77 -7.27 6.34
N LEU A 64 -21.82 -5.94 6.33
CA LEU A 64 -22.07 -5.13 7.53
C LEU A 64 -23.46 -5.43 8.08
N ARG A 65 -23.51 -6.03 9.27
CA ARG A 65 -24.74 -6.41 9.96
C ARG A 65 -24.64 -6.27 11.48
N PRO A 66 -25.77 -6.18 12.20
CA PRO A 66 -25.78 -6.30 13.66
C PRO A 66 -25.25 -7.66 14.12
N ARG A 67 -24.63 -7.67 15.30
CA ARG A 67 -24.16 -8.88 15.99
C ARG A 67 -25.34 -9.76 16.44
N ASN A 68 -25.17 -11.07 16.38
CA ASN A 68 -26.06 -12.08 16.98
C ASN A 68 -25.35 -12.92 18.06
N GLU A 69 -26.06 -13.85 18.70
CA GLU A 69 -25.54 -14.67 19.81
C GLU A 69 -24.47 -15.69 19.39
N GLU A 70 -24.37 -16.00 18.10
CA GLU A 70 -23.38 -16.94 17.55
C GLU A 70 -22.03 -16.27 17.25
N ASP A 71 -22.03 -14.94 17.10
CA ASP A 71 -20.83 -14.17 16.82
C ASP A 71 -19.91 -14.10 18.04
N LYS A 72 -18.65 -14.52 17.86
CA LYS A 72 -17.62 -14.48 18.93
C LYS A 72 -17.12 -13.06 19.25
N SER A 73 -17.42 -12.09 18.40
CA SER A 73 -16.98 -10.71 18.58
C SER A 73 -17.77 -10.00 19.67
N CYS A 74 -17.11 -9.06 20.37
CA CYS A 74 -17.77 -8.18 21.34
C CYS A 74 -18.34 -6.90 20.70
N CYS A 75 -18.13 -6.66 19.41
CA CYS A 75 -18.63 -5.47 18.70
C CYS A 75 -20.11 -5.58 18.36
N ASP A 76 -20.85 -4.46 18.43
CA ASP A 76 -22.28 -4.42 18.11
C ASP A 76 -22.59 -4.66 16.61
N MET A 77 -21.62 -4.32 15.76
CA MET A 77 -21.67 -4.55 14.32
C MET A 77 -20.57 -5.51 13.91
N ILE A 78 -20.92 -6.44 13.04
CA ILE A 78 -20.02 -7.40 12.41
C ILE A 78 -19.91 -7.03 10.94
N CYS A 79 -18.70 -7.11 10.40
CA CYS A 79 -18.44 -7.02 8.98
C CYS A 79 -17.33 -8.00 8.63
N ASP A 80 -17.21 -8.28 7.34
CA ASP A 80 -16.08 -9.01 6.77
C ASP A 80 -15.31 -8.06 5.82
N TYR A 81 -14.16 -8.52 5.34
CA TYR A 81 -13.39 -7.83 4.32
C TYR A 81 -13.01 -8.80 3.21
N GLN A 82 -13.20 -8.36 1.97
CA GLN A 82 -12.87 -9.14 0.79
C GLN A 82 -12.05 -8.30 -0.18
N LEU A 83 -11.21 -8.95 -1.00
CA LEU A 83 -10.51 -8.29 -2.09
C LEU A 83 -11.46 -8.02 -3.24
N THR A 84 -11.51 -6.76 -3.67
CA THR A 84 -12.33 -6.30 -4.80
C THR A 84 -11.46 -5.54 -5.78
N ASP A 85 -11.72 -5.71 -7.08
CA ASP A 85 -11.03 -4.97 -8.14
C ASP A 85 -11.27 -3.45 -8.02
N ILE A 86 -10.25 -2.65 -8.36
CA ILE A 86 -10.25 -1.18 -8.26
C ILE A 86 -10.50 -0.45 -9.58
#